data_AF-K2H9M9-F1
#
_entry.id   AF-K2H9M9-F1
#
_cell.length_a   1.000
_cell.length_b   1.000
_cell.length_c   1.000
_cell.angle_alpha   90.00
_cell.angle_beta   90.00
_cell.angle_gamma   90.00
#
_symmetry.space_group_name_H-M   'P 1'
#
loop_
_entity.id
_entity.type
_entity.pdbx_description
1 polymer ?
#
loop_
_entity_poly.entity_id
_entity_poly.type
_entity_poly.pdbx_seq_one_letter_code
_entity_poly.pdbx_strand_id
1 'polypeptide(L)' 'MLKKSLRFSIIFFTVTTIWQWGFESAISWGENIASACASFFIYFLVELSAKDYDRQIKSENNEL' A
#
# COMPACT_ATOMS: atom_id res chain seq x y z
N MET A 1 -0.88 6.94 -8.01
CA MET A 1 -1.14 7.10 -6.57
C MET A 1 -2.36 6.28 -6.20
N LEU A 2 -3.58 6.84 -6.17
CA LEU A 2 -4.74 6.14 -5.62
C LEU A 2 -5.03 4.76 -6.26
N LYS A 3 -4.99 4.65 -7.59
CA LYS A 3 -5.18 3.37 -8.30
C LYS A 3 -4.07 2.34 -8.04
N LYS A 4 -2.83 2.79 -7.82
CA LYS A 4 -1.69 1.89 -7.52
C LYS A 4 -1.78 1.39 -6.08
N SER A 5 -2.00 2.30 -5.13
CA SER A 5 -2.22 1.96 -3.72
C SER A 5 -3.40 1.01 -3.53
N LEU A 6 -4.51 1.23 -4.25
CA LEU A 6 -5.69 0.36 -4.18
C LEU A 6 -5.41 -1.04 -4.72
N ARG A 7 -4.70 -1.15 -5.85
CA ARG A 7 -4.27 -2.45 -6.39
C ARG A 7 -3.37 -3.20 -5.42
N PHE A 8 -2.42 -2.51 -4.79
CA PHE A 8 -1.55 -3.10 -3.78
C PHE A 8 -2.35 -3.66 -2.59
N SER A 9 -3.28 -2.86 -2.06
CA SER A 9 -4.16 -3.27 -0.97
C SER A 9 -5.02 -4.50 -1.30
N ILE A 10 -5.60 -4.55 -2.50
CA ILE A 10 -6.38 -5.72 -2.97
C ILE A 10 -5.49 -6.98 -3.09
N ILE A 11 -4.29 -6.84 -3.66
CA ILE A 11 -3.34 -7.96 -3.77
C ILE A 11 -2.94 -8.45 -2.38
N PHE A 12 -2.61 -7.54 -1.46
CA PHE A 12 -2.28 -7.86 -0.09
C PHE A 12 -3.41 -8.62 0.60
N PHE A 13 -4.65 -8.11 0.52
CA PHE A 13 -5.83 -8.78 1.07
C PHE A 13 -5.99 -10.22 0.56
N THR A 14 -5.86 -10.41 -0.76
CA THR A 14 -6.00 -11.73 -1.38
C THR A 14 -4.91 -12.69 -0.91
N VAL A 15 -3.64 -12.24 -0.88
CA VAL A 15 -2.52 -13.06 -0.44
C VAL A 15 -2.68 -13.46 1.03
N THR A 16 -3.03 -12.52 1.90
CA THR A 16 -3.24 -12.78 3.33
C THR A 16 -4.42 -13.74 3.56
N THR A 17 -5.50 -13.58 2.79
CA THR A 17 -6.67 -14.47 2.88
C THR A 17 -6.33 -15.88 2.41
N ILE A 18 -5.58 -16.04 1.31
CA ILE A 18 -5.11 -17.35 0.82
C ILE A 18 -4.18 -18.00 1.85
N TRP A 19 -3.30 -17.21 2.48
CA TRP A 19 -2.43 -17.71 3.54
C TRP A 19 -3.24 -18.23 4.74
N GLN A 20 -4.24 -17.47 5.22
CA GLN A 20 -5.12 -17.95 6.30
C GLN A 20 -5.90 -19.21 5.91
N TRP A 21 -6.31 -19.37 4.66
CA TRP A 21 -6.92 -20.63 4.19
C TRP A 21 -6.00 -21.85 4.34
N GLY A 22 -4.69 -21.65 4.20
CA GLY A 22 -3.72 -22.76 4.27
C GLY A 22 -3.27 -23.12 5.67
N PHE A 23 -3.31 -22.17 6.61
CA PHE A 23 -2.63 -22.31 7.91
C PHE A 23 -3.49 -22.01 9.14
N GLU A 24 -4.62 -21.33 8.97
CA GLU A 24 -5.51 -20.96 10.09
C GLU A 24 -6.80 -21.79 10.08
N SER A 25 -7.32 -22.09 11.28
CA SER A 25 -8.57 -22.84 11.41
C SER A 25 -9.81 -22.06 10.97
N ALA A 26 -9.71 -20.73 10.95
CA ALA A 26 -10.78 -19.82 10.54
C ALA A 26 -10.21 -18.53 9.95
N ILE A 27 -10.92 -17.96 8.97
CA ILE A 27 -10.53 -16.69 8.36
C ILE A 27 -10.93 -15.54 9.28
N SER A 28 -9.96 -14.71 9.64
CA SER A 28 -10.21 -13.49 10.38
C SER A 28 -10.47 -12.33 9.41
N TRP A 29 -11.72 -12.23 8.95
CA TRP A 29 -12.13 -11.21 7.98
C TRP A 29 -11.87 -9.78 8.48
N GLY A 30 -12.09 -9.52 9.78
CA GLY A 30 -11.86 -8.21 10.38
C GLY A 30 -10.38 -7.79 10.31
N GLU A 31 -9.47 -8.71 10.63
CA GLU A 31 -8.03 -8.45 10.57
C GLU A 31 -7.54 -8.30 9.11
N ASN A 32 -8.06 -9.10 8.18
CA ASN A 32 -7.69 -8.99 6.77
C ASN A 32 -8.13 -7.63 6.18
N ILE A 33 -9.34 -7.18 6.51
CA ILE A 33 -9.83 -5.86 6.06
C ILE A 33 -9.00 -4.74 6.72
N ALA A 34 -8.79 -4.79 8.03
CA ALA A 34 -8.02 -3.77 8.75
C ALA A 34 -6.58 -3.67 8.23
N SER A 35 -5.91 -4.81 8.03
CA SER A 35 -4.54 -4.85 7.50
C SER A 35 -4.46 -4.41 6.03
N ALA A 36 -5.46 -4.71 5.21
CA ALA A 36 -5.55 -4.20 3.83
C ALA A 36 -5.76 -2.67 3.79
N CYS A 37 -6.58 -2.12 4.69
CA CYS A 37 -6.73 -0.67 4.83
C CYS A 37 -5.42 -0.03 5.30
N ALA A 38 -4.76 -0.59 6.31
CA ALA A 38 -3.48 -0.08 6.79
C ALA A 38 -2.41 -0.10 5.69
N SER A 39 -2.31 -1.20 4.93
CA SER A 39 -1.35 -1.31 3.84
C SER A 39 -1.62 -0.33 2.69
N PHE A 40 -2.90 -0.03 2.40
CA PHE A 40 -3.27 1.03 1.48
C PHE A 40 -2.71 2.39 1.92
N PHE A 41 -2.95 2.78 3.17
CA PHE A 41 -2.52 4.09 3.68
C PHE A 41 -1.00 4.21 3.72
N ILE A 42 -0.31 3.18 4.18
CA ILE A 42 1.17 3.15 4.19
C ILE A 42 1.70 3.36 2.77
N TYR A 43 1.24 2.56 1.81
CA TYR A 43 1.69 2.65 0.43
C TYR A 43 1.36 4.01 -0.20
N PHE A 44 0.17 4.56 0.09
CA PHE A 44 -0.24 5.87 -0.38
C PHE A 44 0.67 7.00 0.15
N LEU A 45 0.99 6.99 1.43
CA LEU A 45 1.89 7.97 2.05
C LEU A 45 3.32 7.88 1.50
N VAL A 46 3.83 6.67 1.28
CA VAL A 46 5.14 6.46 0.65
C VAL A 46 5.14 7.01 -0.78
N GLU A 47 4.11 6.72 -1.59
CA GLU A 47 4.03 7.22 -2.96
C GLU A 47 3.93 8.75 -2.98
N LEU A 48 3.19 9.35 -2.04
CA LEU A 48 3.09 10.81 -1.88
C LEU A 48 4.45 11.42 -1.55
N SER A 49 5.16 10.86 -0.57
CA SER A 49 6.46 11.36 -0.11
C SER A 49 7.52 11.24 -1.22
N ALA A 50 7.54 10.13 -1.95
CA ALA A 50 8.45 9.93 -3.08
C ALA A 50 8.22 10.96 -4.19
N LYS A 51 6.96 11.30 -4.47
CA LYS A 51 6.62 12.31 -5.48
C LYS A 51 7.04 13.72 -5.04
N ASP A 52 6.89 14.05 -3.77
CA ASP A 52 7.34 15.35 -3.24
C ASP A 52 8.87 15.46 -3.28
N TYR A 53 9.58 14.38 -2.96
CA TYR A 53 11.04 14.31 -3.08
C TYR A 53 11.53 14.52 -4.51
N ASP A 54 10.96 13.79 -5.49
CA ASP A 54 11.30 13.96 -6.91
C ASP A 54 11.03 15.39 -7.40
N ARG A 55 9.98 16.04 -6.88
CA ARG A 55 9.65 17.42 -7.22
C ARG A 55 10.70 18.41 -6.68
N GLN A 56 11.20 18.18 -5.47
CA GLN A 56 12.25 19.04 -4.88
C GLN A 56 13.55 18.93 -5.67
N ILE A 57 14.02 17.72 -5.98
CA ILE A 57 15.23 17.50 -6.79
C ILE A 57 15.11 18.16 -8.17
N LYS A 58 13.95 18.03 -8.82
CA LYS A 58 13.74 18.64 -10.14
C LYS A 58 13.74 20.17 -10.08
N SER A 59 13.29 20.77 -8.98
CA SER A 59 13.36 22.23 -8.78
C SER A 59 14.80 22.69 -8.65
N GLU A 60 15.60 21.99 -7.83
CA GLU A 60 17.01 22.32 -7.57
C GLU A 60 17.86 22.24 -8.86
N ASN A 61 17.65 21.22 -9.69
CA ASN A 61 18.36 21.06 -10.96
C ASN A 61 17.96 22.05 -12.06
N ASN A 62 16.82 22.75 -11.93
CA ASN A 62 16.37 23.75 -12.91
C ASN A 62 16.86 25.17 -12.56
N GLU A 63 17.38 25.37 -11.34
CA GLU A 63 17.97 26.63 -10.87
C GLU A 63 19.50 26.69 -11.08
N LEU A 64 20.10 25.57 -11.52
CA LEU A 64 21.51 25.42 -11.92
C LEU A 64 21.67 25.44 -13.45
#